data_AF-A0A3Q9BZY0-F1
#
_entry.id   AF-A0A3Q9BZY0-F1
#
_cell.length_a   1.000
_cell.length_b   1.000
_cell.length_c   1.000
_cell.angle_alpha   90.00
_cell.angle_beta   90.00
_cell.angle_gamma   90.00
#
_symmetry.space_group_name_H-M   'P 1'
#
loop_
_entity.id
_entity.type
_entity.pdbx_description
1 polymer ?
#
loop_
_entity_poly.entity_id
_entity_poly.type
_entity_poly.pdbx_seq_one_letter_code
_entity_poly.pdbx_strand_id
1 'polypeptide(L)'
;MSVLVITGTGTEVGKTITTAAVAAAAVAAGRSVAVLKAAQTGVRPDEPGDAQEVARLAGPVTTAELARYPEPLAPATAARRAGRAAVRPPEIAETAAKLATEHDLVLVEGAGGLLVRFDEAGGTLADAAQLLGAPVLVVATAGLGTLNATDLTARELRSRGLELAGVVIGGWPNSPDLAMRCNVTDLPEVAAAPLLGALPMGAGALAPPDFRAAAPSWLAPRLDGVWDAEVFRGREAPSERPQSSEPRREF
;
A
#
# COMPACT_ATOMS: atom_id res chain seq x y z
N MET A 1 -13.38 3.43 15.38
CA MET A 1 -13.38 3.75 13.93
C MET A 1 -11.93 3.72 13.48
N SER A 2 -11.60 2.92 12.47
CA SER A 2 -10.20 2.67 12.12
C SER A 2 -9.78 3.49 10.91
N VAL A 3 -8.76 4.34 11.08
CA VAL A 3 -8.02 4.91 9.95
C VAL A 3 -6.82 4.02 9.68
N LEU A 4 -6.60 3.66 8.41
CA LEU A 4 -5.43 2.90 7.97
C LEU A 4 -4.72 3.70 6.88
N VAL A 5 -3.46 4.06 7.14
CA VAL A 5 -2.63 4.76 6.16
C VAL A 5 -1.96 3.74 5.26
N ILE A 6 -2.09 3.91 3.94
CA ILE A 6 -1.49 3.02 2.94
C ILE A 6 -0.35 3.76 2.25
N THR A 7 0.86 3.25 2.46
CA THR A 7 2.08 3.73 1.81
C THR A 7 2.73 2.64 0.98
N GLY A 8 3.87 2.94 0.37
CA GLY A 8 4.65 1.96 -0.36
C GLY A 8 6.14 2.12 -0.13
N THR A 9 6.90 1.11 -0.54
CA THR A 9 8.36 1.20 -0.61
C THR A 9 8.85 2.05 -1.79
N GLY A 10 7.94 2.51 -2.66
CA GLY A 10 8.22 3.38 -3.79
C GLY A 10 6.98 3.76 -4.61
N THR A 11 7.23 4.21 -5.84
CA THR A 11 6.20 4.42 -6.87
C THR A 11 5.83 3.08 -7.52
N GLU A 12 4.61 2.98 -8.07
CA GLU A 12 4.17 1.82 -8.89
C GLU A 12 4.23 0.44 -8.21
N VAL A 13 4.35 0.39 -6.88
CA VAL A 13 4.41 -0.86 -6.10
C VAL A 13 3.04 -1.56 -5.95
N GLY A 14 1.95 -0.99 -6.51
CA GLY A 14 0.60 -1.55 -6.41
C GLY A 14 -0.27 -0.99 -5.28
N LYS A 15 0.00 0.24 -4.79
CA LYS A 15 -0.80 0.90 -3.73
C LYS A 15 -2.28 0.98 -4.09
N THR A 16 -2.63 1.56 -5.23
CA THR A 16 -4.02 1.74 -5.67
C THR A 16 -4.79 0.42 -5.70
N ILE A 17 -4.18 -0.65 -6.21
CA ILE A 17 -4.81 -1.97 -6.28
C ILE A 17 -4.91 -2.60 -4.89
N THR A 18 -3.92 -2.38 -4.02
CA THR A 18 -3.98 -2.82 -2.62
C THR A 18 -5.08 -2.10 -1.85
N THR A 19 -5.20 -0.78 -1.99
CA THR A 19 -6.27 0.04 -1.43
C THR A 19 -7.64 -0.46 -1.90
N ALA A 20 -7.77 -0.76 -3.20
CA ALA A 20 -8.99 -1.32 -3.76
C ALA A 20 -9.33 -2.71 -3.20
N ALA A 21 -8.33 -3.58 -3.04
CA ALA A 21 -8.55 -4.91 -2.48
C ALA A 21 -8.99 -4.85 -1.01
N VAL A 22 -8.34 -4.00 -0.20
CA VAL A 22 -8.70 -3.80 1.22
C VAL A 22 -10.10 -3.20 1.33
N ALA A 23 -10.41 -2.21 0.49
CA ALA A 23 -11.76 -1.62 0.43
C ALA A 23 -12.82 -2.66 0.03
N ALA A 24 -12.56 -3.47 -0.99
CA ALA A 24 -13.48 -4.51 -1.46
C ALA A 24 -13.75 -5.56 -0.37
N ALA A 25 -12.70 -6.01 0.32
CA ALA A 25 -12.82 -6.98 1.42
C ALA A 25 -13.62 -6.39 2.59
N ALA A 26 -13.34 -5.16 3.00
CA ALA A 26 -14.07 -4.48 4.06
C ALA A 26 -15.55 -4.26 3.71
N VAL A 27 -15.86 -3.87 2.47
CA VAL A 27 -17.25 -3.75 1.97
C VAL A 27 -17.95 -5.12 1.99
N ALA A 28 -17.26 -6.19 1.56
CA ALA A 28 -17.80 -7.55 1.61
C ALA A 28 -18.06 -8.02 3.06
N ALA A 29 -17.27 -7.53 4.02
CA ALA A 29 -17.48 -7.74 5.46
C ALA A 29 -18.57 -6.82 6.06
N GLY A 30 -19.27 -6.02 5.25
CA GLY A 30 -20.38 -5.17 5.68
C GLY A 30 -19.96 -3.83 6.28
N ARG A 31 -18.71 -3.40 6.09
CA ARG A 31 -18.19 -2.13 6.60
C ARG A 31 -18.48 -0.99 5.64
N SER A 32 -18.80 0.19 6.17
CA SER A 32 -18.76 1.44 5.42
C SER A 32 -17.30 1.89 5.23
N VAL A 33 -16.91 2.23 4.00
CA VAL A 33 -15.52 2.54 3.64
C VAL A 33 -15.40 3.90 2.95
N ALA A 34 -14.45 4.70 3.41
CA ALA A 34 -13.98 5.90 2.72
C ALA A 34 -12.53 5.75 2.27
N VAL A 35 -12.19 6.29 1.11
CA VAL A 35 -10.86 6.28 0.52
C VAL A 35 -10.44 7.72 0.25
N LEU A 36 -9.40 8.15 0.96
CA LEU A 36 -8.80 9.46 0.83
C LEU A 36 -7.48 9.35 0.08
N LYS A 37 -7.44 9.89 -1.14
CA LYS A 37 -6.17 10.11 -1.86
C LYS A 37 -5.57 11.42 -1.41
N ALA A 38 -4.44 11.35 -0.71
CA ALA A 38 -3.79 12.53 -0.13
C ALA A 38 -3.37 13.56 -1.17
N ALA A 39 -2.79 13.12 -2.29
CA ALA A 39 -2.52 13.99 -3.44
C ALA A 39 -2.48 13.13 -4.71
N GLN A 40 -3.24 13.54 -5.72
CA GLN A 40 -3.21 12.94 -7.04
C GLN A 40 -2.25 13.75 -7.93
N THR A 41 -1.31 13.08 -8.59
CA THR A 41 -0.39 13.69 -9.56
C THR A 41 -0.44 12.95 -10.89
N GLY A 42 0.03 13.60 -11.97
CA GLY A 42 0.24 12.93 -13.27
C GLY A 42 -1.01 12.54 -14.05
N VAL A 43 -2.18 13.06 -13.70
CA VAL A 43 -3.44 12.79 -14.40
C VAL A 43 -4.10 14.10 -14.82
N ARG A 44 -4.79 14.07 -15.96
CA ARG A 44 -5.58 15.23 -16.41
C ARG A 44 -6.81 15.44 -15.51
N PRO A 45 -7.43 16.64 -15.52
CA PRO A 45 -8.62 16.91 -14.71
C PRO A 45 -9.81 15.97 -14.99
N ASP A 46 -9.92 15.48 -16.21
CA ASP A 46 -10.98 14.60 -16.72
C ASP A 46 -10.61 13.10 -16.68
N GLU A 47 -9.35 12.79 -16.37
CA GLU A 47 -8.85 11.42 -16.32
C GLU A 47 -9.12 10.79 -14.94
N PRO A 48 -9.59 9.53 -14.85
CA PRO A 48 -9.75 8.87 -13.56
C PRO A 48 -8.41 8.79 -12.82
N GLY A 49 -8.41 9.22 -11.56
CA GLY A 49 -7.27 9.08 -10.65
C GLY A 49 -7.38 7.82 -9.80
N ASP A 50 -6.45 7.68 -8.86
CA ASP A 50 -6.34 6.51 -8.00
C ASP A 50 -7.61 6.28 -7.16
N ALA A 51 -8.23 7.35 -6.65
CA ALA A 51 -9.46 7.23 -5.86
C ALA A 51 -10.64 6.72 -6.71
N GLN A 52 -10.79 7.20 -7.95
CA GLN A 52 -11.81 6.71 -8.86
C GLN A 52 -11.55 5.26 -9.28
N GLU A 53 -10.29 4.87 -9.46
CA GLU A 53 -9.92 3.48 -9.77
C GLU A 53 -10.25 2.54 -8.61
N VAL A 54 -10.01 2.98 -7.38
CA VAL A 54 -10.43 2.25 -6.17
C VAL A 54 -11.94 2.09 -6.15
N ALA A 55 -12.73 3.14 -6.37
CA ALA A 55 -14.19 3.03 -6.42
C ALA A 55 -14.68 2.11 -7.53
N ARG A 56 -14.05 2.17 -8.72
CA ARG A 56 -14.38 1.28 -9.85
C ARG A 56 -14.24 -0.18 -9.46
N LEU A 57 -13.14 -0.54 -8.79
CA LEU A 57 -12.83 -1.92 -8.41
C LEU A 57 -13.60 -2.36 -7.16
N ALA A 58 -13.54 -1.59 -6.08
CA ALA A 58 -14.05 -1.97 -4.77
C ALA A 58 -15.57 -1.91 -4.63
N GLY A 59 -16.26 -1.12 -5.46
CA GLY A 59 -17.70 -0.91 -5.36
C GLY A 59 -18.06 0.31 -4.52
N PRO A 60 -19.16 0.29 -3.74
CA PRO A 60 -19.71 1.48 -3.11
C PRO A 60 -18.85 1.98 -1.95
N VAL A 61 -17.88 2.83 -2.26
CA VAL A 61 -17.01 3.52 -1.30
C VAL A 61 -17.13 5.02 -1.47
N THR A 62 -16.99 5.76 -0.38
CA THR A 62 -16.85 7.21 -0.45
C THR A 62 -15.42 7.55 -0.88
N THR A 63 -15.24 8.41 -1.87
CA THR A 63 -13.90 8.83 -2.33
C THR A 63 -13.67 10.30 -2.12
N ALA A 64 -12.47 10.67 -1.70
CA ALA A 64 -12.03 12.06 -1.62
C ALA A 64 -10.59 12.21 -2.15
N GLU A 65 -10.32 13.32 -2.82
CA GLU A 65 -8.97 13.77 -3.19
C GLU A 65 -8.76 15.17 -2.64
N LEU A 66 -7.65 15.42 -1.92
CA LEU A 66 -7.38 16.77 -1.40
C LEU A 66 -6.86 17.71 -2.47
N ALA A 67 -6.03 17.19 -3.37
CA ALA A 67 -5.51 17.95 -4.49
C ALA A 67 -5.22 17.05 -5.68
N ARG A 68 -5.28 17.67 -6.87
CA ARG A 68 -4.93 17.08 -8.14
C ARG A 68 -3.98 18.00 -8.90
N TYR A 69 -2.81 17.48 -9.26
CA TYR A 69 -1.77 18.19 -9.98
C TYR A 69 -1.49 17.50 -11.34
N PRO A 70 -1.30 18.25 -12.43
CA PRO A 70 -1.26 17.68 -13.78
C PRO A 70 0.02 16.90 -14.07
N GLU A 71 1.16 17.29 -13.49
CA GLU A 71 2.45 16.70 -13.83
C GLU A 71 2.76 15.44 -13.01
N PRO A 72 3.37 14.39 -13.60
CA PRO A 72 3.68 13.12 -12.94
C PRO A 72 4.93 13.24 -12.08
N LEU A 73 4.85 14.06 -11.03
CA LEU A 73 5.94 14.39 -10.12
C LEU A 73 5.51 14.14 -8.67
N ALA A 74 6.47 14.19 -7.74
CA ALA A 74 6.16 14.20 -6.31
C ALA A 74 5.22 15.39 -5.98
N PRO A 75 4.28 15.26 -5.03
CA PRO A 75 3.22 16.26 -4.81
C PRO A 75 3.74 17.67 -4.55
N ALA A 76 4.75 17.86 -3.69
CA ALA A 76 5.33 19.20 -3.44
C ALA A 76 5.85 19.85 -4.74
N THR A 77 6.58 19.09 -5.55
CA THR A 77 7.11 19.55 -6.84
C THR A 77 6.00 19.82 -7.85
N ALA A 78 5.00 18.94 -7.92
CA ALA A 78 3.85 19.08 -8.83
C ALA A 78 3.02 20.32 -8.48
N ALA A 79 2.77 20.57 -7.19
CA ALA A 79 2.09 21.76 -6.69
C ALA A 79 2.86 23.04 -7.06
N ARG A 80 4.16 23.08 -6.77
CA ARG A 80 5.04 24.22 -7.08
C ARG A 80 5.03 24.54 -8.57
N ARG A 81 5.20 23.53 -9.44
CA ARG A 81 5.23 23.74 -10.89
C ARG A 81 3.88 24.15 -11.46
N ALA A 82 2.79 23.67 -10.89
CA ALA A 82 1.45 24.09 -11.25
C ALA A 82 1.07 25.48 -10.70
N GLY A 83 1.90 26.11 -9.86
CA GLY A 83 1.57 27.36 -9.17
C GLY A 83 0.37 27.21 -8.22
N ARG A 84 0.16 26.00 -7.67
CA ARG A 84 -0.97 25.65 -6.80
C ARG A 84 -0.52 25.41 -5.36
N ALA A 85 -1.45 25.57 -4.42
CA ALA A 85 -1.20 25.24 -3.02
C ALA A 85 -0.81 23.75 -2.87
N ALA A 86 0.20 23.50 -2.04
CA ALA A 86 0.61 22.16 -1.64
C ALA A 86 -0.36 21.59 -0.60
N VAL A 87 -0.55 20.27 -0.62
CA VAL A 87 -1.24 19.55 0.45
C VAL A 87 -0.31 19.46 1.65
N ARG A 88 -0.83 19.67 2.85
CA ARG A 88 -0.06 19.59 4.10
C ARG A 88 -0.53 18.40 4.94
N PRO A 89 0.37 17.75 5.72
CA PRO A 89 0.00 16.63 6.58
C PRO A 89 -1.20 16.86 7.52
N PRO A 90 -1.37 18.05 8.15
CA PRO A 90 -2.56 18.34 8.94
C PRO A 90 -3.87 18.28 8.14
N GLU A 91 -3.87 18.70 6.87
CA GLU A 91 -5.07 18.67 6.02
C GLU A 91 -5.48 17.22 5.68
N ILE A 92 -4.47 16.34 5.51
CA ILE A 92 -4.68 14.90 5.36
C ILE A 92 -5.31 14.32 6.63
N ALA A 93 -4.73 14.64 7.79
CA ALA A 93 -5.19 14.14 9.08
C ALA A 93 -6.62 14.61 9.42
N GLU A 94 -6.91 15.91 9.26
CA GLU A 94 -8.23 16.49 9.52
C GLU A 94 -9.31 15.88 8.61
N THR A 95 -9.00 15.70 7.33
CA THR A 95 -9.95 15.12 6.37
C THR A 95 -10.20 13.64 6.66
N ALA A 96 -9.15 12.88 6.97
CA ALA A 96 -9.29 11.48 7.36
C ALA A 96 -10.09 11.33 8.65
N ALA A 97 -9.83 12.16 9.67
CA ALA A 97 -10.56 12.16 10.93
C ALA A 97 -12.05 12.50 10.73
N LYS A 98 -12.36 13.46 9.85
CA LYS A 98 -13.75 13.77 9.48
C LYS A 98 -14.44 12.61 8.78
N LEU A 99 -13.80 11.99 7.79
CA LEU A 99 -14.36 10.80 7.12
C LEU A 99 -14.60 9.66 8.12
N ALA A 100 -13.70 9.53 9.10
CA ALA A 100 -13.77 8.51 10.13
C ALA A 100 -14.92 8.73 11.12
N THR A 101 -15.64 9.87 11.12
CA THR A 101 -16.88 10.02 11.90
C THR A 101 -18.10 9.39 11.24
N GLU A 102 -18.01 9.12 9.93
CA GLU A 102 -19.13 8.67 9.10
C GLU A 102 -18.92 7.24 8.55
N HIS A 103 -17.70 6.68 8.69
CA HIS A 103 -17.31 5.41 8.09
C HIS A 103 -16.57 4.51 9.09
N ASP A 104 -16.78 3.20 8.98
CA ASP A 104 -16.13 2.19 9.82
C ASP A 104 -14.62 2.07 9.52
N LEU A 105 -14.24 2.33 8.26
CA LEU A 105 -12.88 2.27 7.76
C LEU A 105 -12.56 3.48 6.87
N VAL A 106 -11.46 4.17 7.16
CA VAL A 106 -10.89 5.18 6.26
C VAL A 106 -9.52 4.72 5.79
N LEU A 107 -9.36 4.57 4.48
CA LEU A 107 -8.09 4.25 3.84
C LEU A 107 -7.46 5.54 3.32
N VAL A 108 -6.29 5.89 3.85
CA VAL A 108 -5.55 7.10 3.42
C VAL A 108 -4.41 6.68 2.52
N GLU A 109 -4.55 6.85 1.22
CA GLU A 109 -3.53 6.49 0.26
C GLU A 109 -2.58 7.67 -0.03
N GLY A 110 -1.28 7.42 0.14
CA GLY A 110 -0.24 8.38 -0.20
C GLY A 110 0.07 8.50 -1.69
N ALA A 111 1.17 9.21 -1.99
CA ALA A 111 1.77 9.31 -3.32
C ALA A 111 3.23 8.84 -3.24
N GLY A 112 3.61 7.85 -4.03
CA GLY A 112 4.96 7.24 -3.95
C GLY A 112 5.20 6.51 -2.62
N GLY A 113 6.34 6.75 -1.99
CA GLY A 113 6.73 6.11 -0.72
C GLY A 113 6.49 6.96 0.53
N LEU A 114 6.76 6.40 1.71
CA LEU A 114 6.44 6.98 3.03
C LEU A 114 6.92 8.43 3.22
N LEU A 115 8.15 8.72 2.79
CA LEU A 115 8.80 10.02 2.97
C LEU A 115 8.70 10.96 1.76
N VAL A 116 7.80 10.67 0.82
CA VAL A 116 7.51 11.61 -0.28
C VAL A 116 6.95 12.89 0.31
N ARG A 117 7.50 14.02 -0.14
CA ARG A 117 7.13 15.35 0.34
C ARG A 117 5.84 15.84 -0.30
N PHE A 118 4.91 16.25 0.54
CA PHE A 118 3.64 16.86 0.17
C PHE A 118 3.74 18.39 0.08
N ASP A 119 4.62 19.00 0.87
CA ASP A 119 4.86 20.45 0.89
C ASP A 119 6.37 20.82 0.93
N GLU A 120 6.64 22.13 0.84
CA GLU A 120 8.00 22.71 0.89
C GLU A 120 8.63 22.66 2.30
N ALA A 121 7.82 22.51 3.35
CA ALA A 121 8.31 22.33 4.72
C ALA A 121 8.83 20.91 4.96
N GLY A 122 8.66 20.01 3.99
CA GLY A 122 9.11 18.63 4.06
C GLY A 122 8.10 17.69 4.69
N GLY A 123 6.83 18.11 4.84
CA GLY A 123 5.77 17.27 5.36
C GLY A 123 5.52 16.04 4.48
N THR A 124 5.30 14.89 5.11
CA THR A 124 5.19 13.56 4.48
C THR A 124 3.92 12.85 4.93
N LEU A 125 3.65 11.68 4.35
CA LEU A 125 2.56 10.82 4.82
C LEU A 125 2.83 10.27 6.23
N ALA A 126 4.10 10.12 6.63
CA ALA A 126 4.45 9.71 7.99
C ALA A 126 3.97 10.74 9.02
N ASP A 127 4.11 12.03 8.72
CA ASP A 127 3.65 13.10 9.62
C ASP A 127 2.12 13.09 9.76
N ALA A 128 1.40 12.83 8.66
CA ALA A 128 -0.06 12.68 8.70
C ALA A 128 -0.49 11.46 9.53
N ALA A 129 0.22 10.33 9.38
CA ALA A 129 -0.03 9.12 10.19
C ALA A 129 0.21 9.38 11.68
N GLN A 130 1.26 10.15 12.03
CA GLN A 130 1.56 10.51 13.43
C GLN A 130 0.46 11.39 14.03
N LEU A 131 -0.01 12.40 13.28
CA LEU A 131 -1.12 13.27 13.71
C LEU A 131 -2.41 12.48 13.95
N LEU A 132 -2.65 11.44 13.16
CA LEU A 132 -3.82 10.56 13.29
C LEU A 132 -3.68 9.49 14.37
N GLY A 133 -2.44 9.18 14.81
CA GLY A 133 -2.16 7.96 15.58
C GLY A 133 -2.58 6.70 14.83
N ALA A 134 -2.57 6.72 13.49
CA ALA A 134 -3.09 5.65 12.66
C ALA A 134 -2.00 4.61 12.33
N PRO A 135 -2.35 3.31 12.30
CA PRO A 135 -1.45 2.28 11.79
C PRO A 135 -1.18 2.48 10.29
N VAL A 136 0.00 2.02 9.86
CA VAL A 136 0.47 2.11 8.47
C VAL A 136 0.58 0.73 7.86
N LEU A 137 -0.03 0.54 6.70
CA LEU A 137 0.15 -0.62 5.81
C LEU A 137 1.20 -0.26 4.74
N VAL A 138 2.23 -1.10 4.60
CA VAL A 138 3.28 -0.90 3.60
C VAL A 138 3.07 -1.82 2.41
N VAL A 139 2.95 -1.24 1.22
CA VAL A 139 2.92 -1.99 -0.04
C VAL A 139 4.32 -2.12 -0.61
N ALA A 140 4.77 -3.36 -0.85
CA ALA A 140 6.09 -3.68 -1.36
C ALA A 140 6.01 -4.45 -2.68
N THR A 141 7.09 -4.41 -3.47
CA THR A 141 7.27 -5.30 -4.62
C THR A 141 7.77 -6.67 -4.15
N ALA A 142 7.66 -7.70 -5.00
CA ALA A 142 8.18 -9.03 -4.69
C ALA A 142 9.67 -9.20 -5.00
N GLY A 143 10.21 -8.42 -5.95
CA GLY A 143 11.50 -8.67 -6.59
C GLY A 143 12.73 -8.20 -5.80
N LEU A 144 13.91 -8.34 -6.43
CA LEU A 144 15.19 -7.93 -5.87
C LEU A 144 15.18 -6.45 -5.44
N GLY A 145 15.77 -6.16 -4.28
CA GLY A 145 15.79 -4.83 -3.67
C GLY A 145 14.63 -4.56 -2.70
N THR A 146 13.56 -5.37 -2.72
CA THR A 146 12.40 -5.17 -1.85
C THR A 146 12.73 -5.29 -0.36
N LEU A 147 13.64 -6.20 0.02
CA LEU A 147 14.03 -6.39 1.42
C LEU A 147 14.66 -5.13 2.02
N ASN A 148 15.60 -4.50 1.29
CA ASN A 148 16.22 -3.25 1.71
C ASN A 148 15.19 -2.11 1.81
N ALA A 149 14.35 -1.93 0.79
CA ALA A 149 13.38 -0.84 0.78
C ALA A 149 12.32 -1.01 1.88
N THR A 150 11.91 -2.25 2.16
CA THR A 150 10.98 -2.61 3.22
C THR A 150 11.60 -2.36 4.60
N ASP A 151 12.83 -2.81 4.86
CA ASP A 151 13.54 -2.57 6.12
C ASP A 151 13.73 -1.07 6.39
N LEU A 152 14.18 -0.31 5.39
CA LEU A 152 14.32 1.15 5.52
C LEU A 152 12.99 1.82 5.88
N THR A 153 11.89 1.41 5.24
CA THR A 153 10.55 1.94 5.52
C THR A 153 10.09 1.55 6.92
N ALA A 154 10.28 0.30 7.33
CA ALA A 154 9.88 -0.21 8.63
C ALA A 154 10.68 0.44 9.78
N ARG A 155 11.98 0.65 9.60
CA ARG A 155 12.83 1.37 10.57
C ARG A 155 12.40 2.82 10.75
N GLU A 156 12.00 3.49 9.68
CA GLU A 156 11.50 4.87 9.75
C GLU A 156 10.13 4.95 10.46
N LEU A 157 9.23 4.01 10.21
CA LEU A 157 7.98 3.92 10.98
C LEU A 157 8.28 3.73 12.47
N ARG A 158 9.18 2.80 12.79
CA ARG A 158 9.56 2.48 14.17
C ARG A 158 10.25 3.66 14.87
N SER A 159 11.14 4.39 14.18
CA SER A 159 11.84 5.55 14.74
C SER A 159 10.86 6.69 15.10
N ARG A 160 9.73 6.77 14.39
CA ARG A 160 8.63 7.71 14.61
C ARG A 160 7.56 7.25 15.59
N GLY A 161 7.69 6.02 16.13
CA GLY A 161 6.67 5.42 16.98
C GLY A 161 5.37 5.06 16.25
N LEU A 162 5.41 4.92 14.93
CA LEU A 162 4.26 4.52 14.12
C LEU A 162 4.11 3.00 14.10
N GLU A 163 2.88 2.52 14.27
CA GLU A 163 2.55 1.10 14.14
C GLU A 163 2.60 0.69 12.66
N LEU A 164 3.48 -0.25 12.33
CA LEU A 164 3.44 -0.97 11.06
C LEU A 164 2.45 -2.12 11.18
N ALA A 165 1.25 -1.97 10.59
CA ALA A 165 0.21 -2.99 10.60
C ALA A 165 0.68 -4.31 9.96
N GLY A 166 1.46 -4.17 8.88
CA GLY A 166 2.04 -5.26 8.12
C GLY A 166 2.46 -4.83 6.71
N VAL A 167 2.88 -5.81 5.94
CA VAL A 167 3.33 -5.63 4.54
C VAL A 167 2.36 -6.34 3.60
N VAL A 168 2.08 -5.76 2.44
CA VAL A 168 1.38 -6.43 1.33
C VAL A 168 2.26 -6.41 0.10
N ILE A 169 2.40 -7.55 -0.57
CA ILE A 169 3.01 -7.60 -1.90
C ILE A 169 1.97 -7.11 -2.91
N GLY A 170 2.19 -5.93 -3.49
CA GLY A 170 1.21 -5.28 -4.37
C GLY A 170 1.10 -5.90 -5.77
N GLY A 171 1.95 -6.88 -6.09
CA GLY A 171 1.88 -7.66 -7.33
C GLY A 171 2.75 -8.91 -7.29
N TRP A 172 2.10 -10.07 -7.29
CA TRP A 172 2.69 -11.40 -7.32
C TRP A 172 2.50 -12.03 -8.70
N PRO A 173 3.57 -12.36 -9.43
CA PRO A 173 3.44 -12.92 -10.78
C PRO A 173 3.06 -14.40 -10.75
N ASN A 174 2.50 -14.89 -11.86
CA ASN A 174 2.21 -16.32 -12.04
C ASN A 174 3.48 -17.19 -12.10
N SER A 175 4.60 -16.61 -12.52
CA SER A 175 5.90 -17.26 -12.62
C SER A 175 6.95 -16.46 -11.84
N PRO A 176 6.96 -16.52 -10.49
CA PRO A 176 7.92 -15.80 -9.68
C PRO A 176 9.31 -16.42 -9.81
N ASP A 177 10.31 -15.56 -9.94
CA ASP A 177 11.71 -15.97 -9.92
C ASP A 177 12.18 -16.40 -8.52
N LEU A 178 13.40 -16.91 -8.43
CA LEU A 178 13.95 -17.37 -7.15
C LEU A 178 14.01 -16.25 -6.11
N ALA A 179 14.32 -15.01 -6.50
CA ALA A 179 14.42 -13.89 -5.55
C ALA A 179 13.05 -13.59 -4.94
N MET A 180 12.00 -13.54 -5.76
CA MET A 180 10.62 -13.34 -5.29
C MET A 180 10.19 -14.44 -4.33
N ARG A 181 10.51 -15.70 -4.65
CA ARG A 181 10.19 -16.85 -3.81
C ARG A 181 10.91 -16.80 -2.46
N CYS A 182 12.19 -16.43 -2.42
CA CYS A 182 12.92 -16.24 -1.17
C CYS A 182 12.35 -15.06 -0.36
N ASN A 183 12.08 -13.93 -1.02
CA ASN A 183 11.61 -12.71 -0.36
C ASN A 183 10.27 -12.89 0.37
N VAL A 184 9.43 -13.84 -0.04
CA VAL A 184 8.17 -14.17 0.66
C VAL A 184 8.41 -14.68 2.09
N THR A 185 9.55 -15.34 2.32
CA THR A 185 10.01 -15.77 3.65
C THR A 185 10.70 -14.63 4.40
N ASP A 186 11.52 -13.84 3.71
CA ASP A 186 12.39 -12.85 4.35
C ASP A 186 11.67 -11.53 4.69
N LEU A 187 10.64 -11.15 3.93
CA LEU A 187 9.90 -9.89 4.08
C LEU A 187 9.36 -9.66 5.51
N PRO A 188 8.67 -10.63 6.15
CA PRO A 188 8.22 -10.49 7.53
C PRO A 188 9.35 -10.24 8.53
N GLU A 189 10.51 -10.87 8.33
CA GLU A 189 11.67 -10.74 9.21
C GLU A 189 12.25 -9.34 9.13
N VAL A 190 12.52 -8.84 7.92
CA VAL A 190 13.09 -7.50 7.73
C VAL A 190 12.12 -6.38 8.10
N ALA A 191 10.82 -6.60 7.90
CA ALA A 191 9.79 -5.65 8.31
C ALA A 191 9.56 -5.65 9.84
N ALA A 192 9.92 -6.76 10.52
CA ALA A 192 9.45 -7.09 11.86
C ALA A 192 7.92 -6.93 12.01
N ALA A 193 7.19 -7.34 10.96
CA ALA A 193 5.75 -7.20 10.84
C ALA A 193 5.19 -8.30 9.93
N PRO A 194 3.91 -8.70 10.07
CA PRO A 194 3.37 -9.79 9.27
C PRO A 194 3.23 -9.41 7.80
N LEU A 195 3.39 -10.41 6.93
CA LEU A 195 2.87 -10.34 5.56
C LEU A 195 1.35 -10.51 5.64
N LEU A 196 0.60 -9.51 5.18
CA LEU A 196 -0.86 -9.45 5.25
C LEU A 196 -1.54 -9.70 3.90
N GLY A 197 -0.78 -9.94 2.84
CA GLY A 197 -1.34 -10.30 1.56
C GLY A 197 -0.34 -10.31 0.42
N ALA A 198 -0.76 -10.92 -0.67
CA ALA A 198 -0.05 -10.93 -1.93
C ALA A 198 -1.07 -10.87 -3.07
N LEU A 199 -1.16 -9.73 -3.74
CA LEU A 199 -2.12 -9.49 -4.81
C LEU A 199 -1.63 -10.10 -6.11
N PRO A 200 -2.48 -10.76 -6.91
CA PRO A 200 -2.10 -11.22 -8.24
C PRO A 200 -1.66 -10.05 -9.13
N MET A 201 -0.55 -10.21 -9.84
CA MET A 201 -0.12 -9.25 -10.84
C MET A 201 -1.19 -9.11 -11.93
N GLY A 202 -1.54 -7.87 -12.26
CA GLY A 202 -2.61 -7.57 -13.21
C GLY A 202 -4.03 -7.58 -12.62
N ALA A 203 -4.20 -7.74 -11.30
CA ALA A 203 -5.52 -7.74 -10.65
C ALA A 203 -6.37 -6.49 -10.99
N GLY A 204 -5.74 -5.32 -11.21
CA GLY A 204 -6.47 -4.12 -11.62
C GLY A 204 -7.22 -4.23 -12.96
N ALA A 205 -6.82 -5.16 -13.83
CA ALA A 205 -7.46 -5.40 -15.12
C ALA A 205 -8.70 -6.31 -15.03
N LEU A 206 -8.98 -6.89 -13.86
CA LEU A 206 -10.18 -7.70 -13.65
C LEU A 206 -11.45 -6.85 -13.81
N ALA A 207 -12.52 -7.49 -14.27
CA ALA A 207 -13.84 -6.87 -14.22
C ALA A 207 -14.19 -6.58 -12.75
N PRO A 208 -14.84 -5.46 -12.42
CA PRO A 208 -15.13 -5.11 -11.04
C PRO A 208 -15.83 -6.20 -10.20
N PRO A 209 -16.82 -6.96 -10.72
CA PRO A 209 -17.40 -8.07 -9.97
C PRO A 209 -16.38 -9.16 -9.62
N ASP A 210 -15.50 -9.51 -10.56
CA ASP A 210 -14.47 -10.54 -10.37
C ASP A 210 -13.41 -10.08 -9.38
N PHE A 211 -13.01 -8.80 -9.46
CA PHE A 211 -12.09 -8.20 -8.49
C PHE A 211 -12.66 -8.29 -7.07
N ARG A 212 -13.91 -7.88 -6.86
CA ARG A 212 -14.56 -7.93 -5.54
C ARG A 212 -14.70 -9.34 -5.00
N ALA A 213 -15.04 -10.29 -5.86
CA ALA A 213 -15.16 -11.69 -5.46
C ALA A 213 -13.82 -12.30 -5.03
N ALA A 214 -12.73 -11.92 -5.72
CA ALA A 214 -11.41 -12.49 -5.48
C ALA A 214 -10.61 -11.77 -4.39
N ALA A 215 -10.81 -10.47 -4.19
CA ALA A 215 -10.01 -9.63 -3.28
C ALA A 215 -9.85 -10.19 -1.84
N PRO A 216 -10.90 -10.71 -1.17
CA PRO A 216 -10.75 -11.31 0.17
C PRO A 216 -9.74 -12.48 0.20
N SER A 217 -9.57 -13.21 -0.91
CA SER A 217 -8.63 -14.35 -0.98
C SER A 217 -7.16 -13.94 -1.12
N TRP A 218 -6.86 -12.65 -1.27
CA TRP A 218 -5.49 -12.12 -1.41
C TRP A 218 -4.98 -11.47 -0.12
N LEU A 219 -5.86 -11.27 0.85
CA LEU A 219 -5.63 -10.49 2.06
C LEU A 219 -5.88 -11.31 3.32
N ALA A 220 -5.08 -11.09 4.34
CA ALA A 220 -5.17 -11.78 5.62
C ALA A 220 -6.43 -11.35 6.40
N PRO A 221 -6.87 -12.12 7.42
CA PRO A 221 -8.03 -11.77 8.25
C PRO A 221 -7.97 -10.41 8.94
N ARG A 222 -6.76 -9.89 9.20
CA ARG A 222 -6.58 -8.51 9.74
C ARG A 222 -7.03 -7.42 8.77
N LEU A 223 -7.19 -7.74 7.49
CA LEU A 223 -7.66 -6.86 6.41
C LEU A 223 -8.98 -7.37 5.82
N ASP A 224 -9.83 -8.01 6.64
CA ASP A 224 -11.15 -8.53 6.27
C ASP A 224 -11.12 -9.63 5.18
N GLY A 225 -9.97 -10.28 4.97
CA GLY A 225 -9.80 -11.37 4.01
C GLY A 225 -9.70 -12.76 4.64
N VAL A 226 -9.32 -13.74 3.83
CA VAL A 226 -9.21 -15.17 4.19
C VAL A 226 -7.89 -15.81 3.76
N TRP A 227 -6.95 -15.00 3.25
CA TRP A 227 -5.63 -15.45 2.84
C TRP A 227 -4.76 -15.83 4.04
N ASP A 228 -3.95 -16.87 3.89
CA ASP A 228 -3.06 -17.36 4.93
C ASP A 228 -1.60 -17.26 4.49
N ALA A 229 -0.79 -16.58 5.30
CA ALA A 229 0.62 -16.32 4.99
C ALA A 229 1.46 -17.59 5.00
N GLU A 230 1.19 -18.54 5.89
CA GLU A 230 1.96 -19.77 6.02
C GLU A 230 1.64 -20.72 4.85
N VAL A 231 0.36 -20.82 4.46
CA VAL A 231 -0.04 -21.58 3.26
C VAL A 231 0.60 -20.97 2.00
N PHE A 232 0.61 -19.65 1.89
CA PHE A 232 1.23 -18.98 0.75
C PHE A 232 2.75 -19.21 0.72
N ARG A 233 3.45 -19.05 1.86
CA ARG A 233 4.88 -19.34 1.96
C ARG A 233 5.18 -20.81 1.62
N GLY A 234 4.41 -21.75 2.16
CA GLY A 234 4.60 -23.18 1.89
C GLY A 234 4.44 -23.56 0.41
N ARG A 235 3.63 -22.80 -0.34
CA ARG A 235 3.47 -22.98 -1.79
C ARG A 235 4.58 -22.31 -2.60
N GLU A 236 5.00 -21.11 -2.20
CA GLU A 236 5.85 -20.26 -3.04
C GLU A 236 7.34 -20.35 -2.71
N ALA A 237 7.70 -20.59 -1.45
CA ALA A 237 9.08 -20.67 -1.01
C ALA A 237 9.81 -21.79 -1.76
N PRO A 238 11.10 -21.60 -2.10
CA PRO A 238 11.86 -22.67 -2.73
C PRO A 238 11.98 -23.84 -1.75
N SER A 239 11.89 -25.07 -2.27
CA SER A 239 12.26 -26.26 -1.50
C SER A 239 13.69 -26.10 -0.98
N GLU A 240 13.95 -26.46 0.27
CA GLU A 240 15.32 -26.49 0.80
C GLU A 240 16.22 -27.25 -0.18
N ARG A 241 17.33 -26.62 -0.62
CA ARG A 241 18.31 -27.36 -1.42
C ARG A 241 18.85 -28.49 -0.54
N PRO A 242 18.98 -29.73 -1.04
CA PRO A 242 19.87 -30.68 -0.39
C PRO A 242 21.25 -30.01 -0.28
N GLN A 243 21.90 -30.15 0.88
CA GLN A 243 23.25 -29.64 1.10
C GLN A 243 24.20 -30.28 0.08
N SER A 244 24.37 -29.64 -1.08
CA SER A 244 25.40 -30.02 -2.03
C SER A 244 26.73 -29.53 -1.46
N SER A 245 27.50 -30.46 -0.92
CA SER A 245 28.89 -30.29 -0.55
C SER A 245 29.71 -29.94 -1.79
N GLU A 246 29.86 -28.66 -2.09
CA GLU A 246 30.90 -28.18 -3.00
C GLU A 246 31.76 -27.11 -2.31
N PRO A 247 33.10 -27.19 -2.48
CA PRO A 247 34.04 -26.40 -1.69
C PRO A 247 33.98 -24.92 -2.11
N ARG A 248 34.01 -24.04 -1.10
CA ARG A 248 34.12 -22.59 -1.29
C ARG A 248 35.33 -22.30 -2.19
N ARG A 249 35.09 -21.67 -3.35
CA ARG A 249 36.17 -20.96 -4.05
C ARG A 249 36.42 -19.67 -3.30
N GLU A 250 37.60 -19.58 -2.69
CA GLU A 250 38.15 -18.34 -2.16
C GLU A 250 38.38 -17.36 -3.32
N PHE A 251 37.89 -16.14 -3.15
CA PHE A 251 38.37 -14.93 -3.82
C PHE A 251 38.51 -13.84 -2.76
#